data_AF-A0A098LTA4-F1
#
_entry.id   AF-A0A098LTA4-F1
#
_cell.length_a   1.000
_cell.length_b   1.000
_cell.length_c   1.000
_cell.angle_alpha   90.00
_cell.angle_beta   90.00
_cell.angle_gamma   90.00
#
_symmetry.space_group_name_H-M   'P 1'
#
loop_
_entity.id
_entity.type
_entity.pdbx_description
1 polymer ?
#
loop_
_entity_poly.entity_id
_entity_poly.type
_entity_poly.pdbx_seq_one_letter_code
_entity_poly.pdbx_strand_id
1 'polypeptide(L)'
;MTAPATPDCDDTDANEFPGQTWYIGVDNDNDTFFGSVTSVTACEQPAGYSLTAPATPDCDDNDANEFPGQTWYIGVDNDSDTFFGSVTSVTACEQPAGYSLTAPATPDCDDNDANEFPGQTWYIGVDNDNDTFFGSVTSVTACEQPAGYSLVAPATPDCDDNDANEFPGQTWYIGVDNDNDTFFGSVTSVTACEQPVGYSLTAPTADDCDDTDNTIYPGAPEITNDGIDQDCNGSDQTTLERDKIEFQNISVTPNPFGDTINIALPLSYNNIEFSIQIFDMNGRLVIDRHYSNINNRINVSGLDKLDQAPYIIKIINTATGFSMMKQLIKF
;
A
#
# COMPACT_ATOMS: atom_id res chain seq x y z
N MET A 1 7.73 -48.63 -110.30
CA MET A 1 8.89 -47.78 -109.96
C MET A 1 8.39 -46.79 -108.93
N THR A 2 8.46 -47.18 -107.67
CA THR A 2 8.28 -46.27 -106.54
C THR A 2 9.42 -45.26 -106.63
N ALA A 3 9.10 -43.97 -106.49
CA ALA A 3 10.12 -42.91 -106.41
C ALA A 3 11.18 -43.32 -105.36
N PRO A 4 12.47 -43.02 -105.59
CA PRO A 4 13.46 -43.27 -104.55
C PRO A 4 12.98 -42.55 -103.30
N ALA A 5 12.84 -43.30 -102.20
CA ALA A 5 12.64 -42.71 -100.89
C ALA A 5 13.72 -41.64 -100.73
N THR A 6 13.33 -40.46 -100.26
CA THR A 6 14.29 -39.42 -99.87
C THR A 6 15.39 -40.08 -99.05
N PRO A 7 16.69 -39.89 -99.36
CA PRO A 7 17.76 -40.58 -98.65
C PRO A 7 17.58 -40.39 -97.15
N ASP A 8 17.28 -41.48 -96.45
CA ASP A 8 17.22 -41.52 -94.99
C ASP A 8 18.66 -41.46 -94.46
N CYS A 9 18.89 -40.83 -93.31
CA CYS A 9 20.26 -40.59 -92.85
C CYS A 9 20.85 -41.77 -92.09
N ASP A 10 20.00 -42.58 -91.46
CA ASP A 10 20.37 -43.91 -90.99
C ASP A 10 19.26 -44.92 -91.31
N ASP A 11 19.51 -45.82 -92.27
CA ASP A 11 18.57 -46.89 -92.67
C ASP A 11 18.24 -47.89 -91.53
N THR A 12 18.91 -47.79 -90.37
CA THR A 12 18.70 -48.64 -89.20
C THR A 12 17.98 -47.93 -88.03
N ASP A 13 17.84 -46.61 -88.06
CA ASP A 13 17.08 -45.82 -87.07
C ASP A 13 15.97 -45.01 -87.75
N ALA A 14 14.73 -45.42 -87.49
CA ALA A 14 13.54 -44.78 -88.06
C ALA A 14 13.32 -43.32 -87.58
N ASN A 15 14.10 -42.83 -86.60
CA ASN A 15 14.02 -41.47 -86.10
C ASN A 15 15.04 -40.51 -86.75
N GLU A 16 15.93 -40.97 -87.63
CA GLU A 16 17.01 -40.16 -88.23
C GLU A 16 16.76 -39.84 -89.72
N PHE A 17 15.74 -39.03 -90.00
CA PHE A 17 15.33 -38.69 -91.37
C PHE A 17 15.56 -37.21 -91.74
N PRO A 18 15.65 -36.87 -93.04
CA PRO A 18 15.77 -35.48 -93.49
C PRO A 18 14.58 -34.62 -93.02
N GLY A 19 14.88 -33.63 -92.16
CA GLY A 19 13.85 -32.78 -91.54
C GLY A 19 13.51 -33.14 -90.10
N GLN A 20 14.15 -34.16 -89.51
CA GLN A 20 14.01 -34.48 -88.09
C GLN A 20 14.42 -33.28 -87.23
N THR A 21 13.62 -33.00 -86.19
CA THR A 21 13.88 -31.95 -85.22
C THR A 21 14.42 -32.57 -83.93
N TRP A 22 15.54 -32.05 -83.46
CA TRP A 22 16.20 -32.45 -82.22
C TRP A 22 16.19 -31.28 -81.24
N TYR A 23 15.94 -31.56 -79.96
CA TYR A 23 15.82 -30.56 -78.90
C TYR A 23 16.97 -30.66 -77.89
N ILE A 24 17.47 -29.53 -77.41
CA ILE A 24 18.36 -29.47 -76.23
C ILE A 24 17.79 -28.42 -75.28
N GLY A 25 17.77 -28.77 -74.00
CA GLY A 25 17.41 -27.86 -72.92
C GLY A 25 18.67 -27.33 -72.24
N VAL A 26 18.60 -26.10 -71.74
CA VAL A 26 19.51 -25.62 -70.69
C VAL A 26 18.72 -25.67 -69.40
N ASP A 27 19.30 -26.31 -68.39
CA ASP A 27 18.83 -26.41 -67.01
C ASP A 27 20.05 -25.99 -66.18
N ASN A 28 20.07 -24.72 -65.78
CA ASN A 28 21.25 -24.08 -65.17
C ASN A 28 21.31 -24.31 -63.64
N ASP A 29 20.17 -24.62 -63.00
CA ASP A 29 20.06 -24.83 -61.55
C ASP A 29 19.82 -26.30 -61.15
N ASN A 30 19.60 -27.19 -62.12
CA ASN A 30 19.40 -28.64 -62.01
C ASN A 30 18.07 -29.07 -61.36
N ASP A 31 17.00 -28.29 -61.54
CA ASP A 31 15.67 -28.59 -60.99
C ASP A 31 14.79 -29.46 -61.89
N THR A 32 15.30 -29.83 -63.08
CA THR A 32 14.66 -30.62 -64.14
C THR A 32 13.61 -29.88 -64.98
N PHE A 33 13.39 -28.60 -64.73
CA PHE A 33 12.75 -27.65 -65.63
C PHE A 33 13.83 -26.98 -66.48
N PHE A 34 13.42 -26.42 -67.63
CA PHE A 34 14.38 -25.91 -68.62
C PHE A 34 14.00 -24.50 -69.04
N GLY A 35 14.84 -23.52 -68.77
CA GLY A 35 14.59 -22.11 -69.11
C GLY A 35 14.69 -21.79 -70.60
N SER A 36 15.38 -22.63 -71.36
CA SER A 36 15.37 -22.54 -72.81
C SER A 36 15.39 -23.90 -73.49
N VAL A 37 14.48 -24.07 -74.46
CA VAL A 37 14.51 -25.19 -75.39
C VAL A 37 14.98 -24.68 -76.72
N THR A 38 16.19 -25.07 -77.12
CA THR A 38 16.66 -24.85 -78.48
C THR A 38 16.43 -26.11 -79.30
N SER A 39 16.15 -25.94 -80.58
CA SER A 39 15.99 -27.07 -81.48
C SER A 39 16.79 -26.85 -82.75
N VAL A 40 17.27 -27.95 -83.31
CA VAL A 40 17.98 -27.96 -84.58
C VAL A 40 17.37 -29.02 -85.48
N THR A 41 17.22 -28.68 -86.75
CA THR A 41 16.86 -29.64 -87.77
C THR A 41 18.14 -30.25 -88.33
N ALA A 42 18.35 -31.52 -88.04
CA ALA A 42 19.52 -32.27 -88.46
C ALA A 42 19.09 -33.69 -88.79
N CYS A 43 19.83 -34.32 -89.69
CA CYS A 43 19.48 -35.65 -90.15
C CYS A 43 19.84 -36.74 -89.13
N GLU A 44 21.06 -36.66 -88.57
CA GLU A 44 21.55 -37.48 -87.46
C GLU A 44 21.41 -36.71 -86.13
N GLN A 45 21.30 -37.43 -85.00
CA GLN A 45 21.23 -36.85 -83.66
C GLN A 45 22.50 -36.04 -83.32
N PRO A 46 22.40 -34.71 -83.13
CA PRO A 46 23.53 -33.93 -82.64
C PRO A 46 23.84 -34.29 -81.18
N ALA A 47 25.13 -34.30 -80.82
CA ALA A 47 25.56 -34.62 -79.47
C ALA A 47 24.88 -33.72 -78.42
N GLY A 48 24.19 -34.33 -77.46
CA GLY A 48 23.47 -33.64 -76.38
C GLY A 48 22.01 -33.28 -76.67
N TYR A 49 21.50 -33.52 -77.89
CA TYR A 49 20.10 -33.27 -78.24
C TYR A 49 19.24 -34.55 -78.11
N SER A 50 17.92 -34.42 -77.97
CA SER A 50 16.93 -35.50 -77.79
C SER A 50 15.74 -35.33 -78.73
N LEU A 51 15.01 -36.41 -79.01
CA LEU A 51 13.76 -36.40 -79.82
C LEU A 51 12.57 -35.76 -79.09
N THR A 52 12.60 -35.76 -77.76
CA THR A 52 11.51 -35.21 -76.94
C THR A 52 11.89 -33.81 -76.47
N ALA A 53 11.02 -32.84 -76.74
CA ALA A 53 11.17 -31.50 -76.17
C ALA A 53 11.12 -31.60 -74.63
N PRO A 54 12.04 -30.94 -73.90
CA PRO A 54 11.98 -30.86 -72.46
C PRO A 54 10.64 -30.28 -71.97
N ALA A 55 10.15 -30.77 -70.83
CA ALA A 55 8.84 -30.36 -70.29
C ALA A 55 8.93 -28.99 -69.59
N THR A 56 7.85 -28.21 -69.76
CA THR A 56 7.52 -26.90 -69.15
C THR A 56 8.63 -25.85 -69.03
N PRO A 57 8.46 -24.63 -69.59
CA PRO A 57 9.44 -23.56 -69.42
C PRO A 57 9.60 -23.23 -67.94
N ASP A 58 10.85 -23.24 -67.49
CA ASP A 58 11.27 -22.71 -66.21
C ASP A 58 11.05 -21.19 -66.15
N CYS A 59 10.61 -20.67 -65.00
CA CYS A 59 10.46 -19.23 -64.79
C CYS A 59 11.78 -18.55 -64.40
N ASP A 60 12.66 -19.20 -63.64
CA ASP A 60 14.02 -18.73 -63.37
C ASP A 60 15.01 -19.89 -63.38
N ASP A 61 15.61 -20.12 -64.55
CA ASP A 61 16.62 -21.14 -64.84
C ASP A 61 17.87 -21.08 -63.92
N ASN A 62 18.00 -20.06 -63.06
CA ASN A 62 19.10 -19.93 -62.11
C ASN A 62 18.69 -20.18 -60.65
N ASP A 63 17.42 -20.45 -60.34
CA ASP A 63 16.92 -20.74 -59.00
C ASP A 63 15.99 -21.97 -58.98
N ALA A 64 16.55 -23.10 -58.51
CA ALA A 64 15.86 -24.38 -58.44
C ALA A 64 14.61 -24.40 -57.53
N ASN A 65 14.29 -23.30 -56.84
CA ASN A 65 13.07 -23.15 -56.07
C ASN A 65 11.96 -22.41 -56.83
N GLU A 66 12.23 -21.85 -58.00
CA GLU A 66 11.25 -21.10 -58.80
C GLU A 66 10.87 -21.88 -60.05
N PHE A 67 9.97 -22.86 -59.90
CA PHE A 67 9.53 -23.71 -61.01
C PHE A 67 8.01 -23.80 -61.16
N PRO A 68 7.51 -24.20 -62.35
CA PRO A 68 6.09 -24.44 -62.57
C PRO A 68 5.49 -25.46 -61.61
N GLY A 69 4.64 -24.99 -60.69
CA GLY A 69 3.99 -25.82 -59.68
C GLY A 69 4.59 -25.68 -58.27
N GLN A 70 5.59 -24.81 -58.09
CA GLN A 70 6.10 -24.46 -56.78
C GLN A 70 4.99 -23.91 -55.88
N THR A 71 4.99 -24.33 -54.61
CA THR A 71 4.06 -23.87 -53.59
C THR A 71 4.76 -22.90 -52.65
N TRP A 72 4.17 -21.71 -52.49
CA TRP A 72 4.65 -20.64 -51.64
C TRP A 72 3.67 -20.43 -50.49
N TYR A 73 4.16 -20.19 -49.28
CA TYR A 73 3.37 -20.01 -48.06
C TYR A 73 3.44 -18.58 -47.56
N ILE A 74 2.33 -18.06 -47.03
CA ILE A 74 2.31 -16.81 -46.26
C ILE A 74 1.52 -17.05 -44.97
N GLY A 75 2.05 -16.55 -43.87
CA GLY A 75 1.33 -16.52 -42.60
C GLY A 75 0.63 -15.18 -42.42
N VAL A 76 -0.50 -15.20 -41.73
CA VAL A 76 -1.08 -14.00 -41.13
C VAL A 76 -0.63 -13.99 -39.66
N ASP A 77 -0.03 -12.89 -39.27
CA ASP A 77 0.40 -12.55 -37.91
C ASP A 77 -0.21 -11.17 -37.64
N ASN A 78 -1.38 -11.13 -37.00
CA ASN A 78 -2.18 -9.92 -36.84
C ASN A 78 -1.74 -9.09 -35.63
N ASP A 79 -1.10 -9.69 -34.63
CA ASP A 79 -0.65 -9.04 -33.39
C ASP A 79 0.88 -8.86 -33.30
N SER A 80 1.61 -9.34 -34.30
CA SER A 80 3.05 -9.20 -34.48
C SER A 80 3.90 -9.96 -33.46
N ASP A 81 3.42 -11.09 -32.96
CA ASP A 81 4.12 -11.91 -31.95
C ASP A 81 5.02 -13.01 -32.55
N THR A 82 5.07 -13.10 -33.89
CA THR A 82 5.82 -14.09 -34.70
C THR A 82 5.24 -15.50 -34.74
N PHE A 83 4.11 -15.73 -34.07
CA PHE A 83 3.23 -16.86 -34.26
C PHE A 83 2.20 -16.50 -35.34
N PHE A 84 1.65 -17.51 -36.01
CA PHE A 84 0.80 -17.27 -37.18
C PHE A 84 -0.52 -17.99 -36.97
N GLY A 85 -1.63 -17.25 -36.85
CA GLY A 85 -2.96 -17.83 -36.67
C GLY A 85 -3.48 -18.55 -37.91
N SER A 86 -2.98 -18.20 -39.10
CA SER A 86 -3.28 -18.95 -40.31
C SER A 86 -2.11 -19.01 -41.27
N VAL A 87 -1.98 -20.15 -41.95
CA VAL A 87 -1.06 -20.34 -43.07
C VAL A 87 -1.89 -20.49 -44.34
N THR A 88 -1.68 -19.58 -45.28
CA THR A 88 -2.23 -19.70 -46.64
C THR A 88 -1.11 -20.04 -47.60
N SER A 89 -1.45 -20.67 -48.72
CA SER A 89 -0.49 -20.98 -49.77
C SER A 89 -1.03 -20.67 -51.15
N VAL A 90 -0.11 -20.39 -52.06
CA VAL A 90 -0.39 -20.19 -53.48
C VAL A 90 0.60 -20.99 -54.30
N THR A 91 0.11 -21.57 -55.40
CA THR A 91 0.97 -22.19 -56.40
C THR A 91 1.30 -21.14 -57.45
N ALA A 92 2.59 -20.78 -57.56
CA ALA A 92 3.10 -19.78 -58.48
C ALA A 92 4.51 -20.17 -58.92
N CYS A 93 4.91 -19.71 -60.10
CA CYS A 93 6.22 -20.01 -60.66
C CYS A 93 7.32 -19.21 -59.92
N GLU A 94 7.26 -17.87 -59.99
CA GLU A 94 8.12 -16.97 -59.22
C GLU A 94 7.57 -16.75 -57.80
N GLN A 95 8.44 -16.42 -56.84
CA GLN A 95 8.06 -16.07 -55.47
C GLN A 95 7.14 -14.84 -55.43
N PRO A 96 5.87 -14.98 -54.98
CA PRO A 96 5.01 -13.83 -54.77
C PRO A 96 5.51 -13.00 -53.58
N ALA A 97 5.38 -11.68 -53.68
CA ALA A 97 5.81 -10.76 -52.62
C ALA A 97 5.20 -11.13 -51.27
N GLY A 98 6.04 -11.39 -50.27
CA GLY A 98 5.64 -11.73 -48.90
C GLY A 98 5.43 -13.23 -48.62
N TYR A 99 5.57 -14.11 -49.61
CA TYR A 99 5.49 -15.56 -49.41
C TYR A 99 6.88 -16.19 -49.20
N SER A 100 6.97 -17.41 -48.67
CA SER A 100 8.21 -18.17 -48.43
C SER A 100 8.07 -19.65 -48.80
N LEU A 101 9.19 -20.37 -48.91
CA LEU A 101 9.21 -21.80 -49.26
C LEU A 101 8.75 -22.72 -48.11
N THR A 102 8.87 -22.25 -46.87
CA THR A 102 8.56 -23.03 -45.68
C THR A 102 7.32 -22.46 -45.00
N ALA A 103 6.31 -23.30 -44.80
CA ALA A 103 5.16 -22.96 -43.99
C ALA A 103 5.61 -22.49 -42.60
N PRO A 104 5.09 -21.37 -42.08
CA PRO A 104 5.33 -20.97 -40.69
C PRO A 104 4.92 -22.07 -39.72
N ALA A 105 5.76 -22.33 -38.71
CA ALA A 105 5.74 -23.60 -37.98
C ALA A 105 4.87 -23.62 -36.71
N THR A 106 4.13 -22.56 -36.41
CA THR A 106 3.48 -22.43 -35.09
C THR A 106 2.11 -21.78 -35.19
N PRO A 107 1.02 -22.56 -35.06
CA PRO A 107 -0.33 -22.01 -35.01
C PRO A 107 -0.48 -21.19 -33.72
N ASP A 108 -0.81 -19.92 -33.89
CA ASP A 108 -1.24 -19.05 -32.82
C ASP A 108 -2.62 -19.48 -32.28
N CYS A 109 -2.83 -19.41 -30.97
CA CYS A 109 -4.15 -19.66 -30.39
C CYS A 109 -5.06 -18.42 -30.41
N ASP A 110 -4.52 -17.20 -30.29
CA ASP A 110 -5.27 -15.98 -30.56
C ASP A 110 -4.40 -14.98 -31.33
N ASP A 111 -4.50 -15.06 -32.66
CA ASP A 111 -3.82 -14.18 -33.63
C ASP A 111 -4.04 -12.68 -33.40
N ASN A 112 -4.93 -12.26 -32.49
CA ASN A 112 -5.17 -10.86 -32.17
C ASN A 112 -4.62 -10.44 -30.79
N ASP A 113 -3.97 -11.32 -30.04
CA ASP A 113 -3.37 -11.03 -28.74
C ASP A 113 -1.96 -11.64 -28.62
N ALA A 114 -0.95 -10.79 -28.78
CA ALA A 114 0.47 -11.16 -28.73
C ALA A 114 0.95 -11.76 -27.39
N ASN A 115 0.07 -11.81 -26.37
CA ASN A 115 0.36 -12.49 -25.11
C ASN A 115 -0.22 -13.90 -25.03
N GLU A 116 -1.02 -14.34 -26.00
CA GLU A 116 -1.64 -15.66 -26.03
C GLU A 116 -1.02 -16.53 -27.13
N PHE A 117 0.18 -17.05 -26.87
CA PHE A 117 0.90 -17.86 -27.85
C PHE A 117 1.33 -19.23 -27.33
N PRO A 118 1.63 -20.19 -28.21
CA PRO A 118 2.17 -21.49 -27.82
C PRO A 118 3.45 -21.39 -26.98
N GLY A 119 3.34 -21.77 -25.71
CA GLY A 119 4.46 -21.71 -24.76
C GLY A 119 4.42 -20.51 -23.80
N GLN A 120 3.36 -19.69 -23.87
CA GLN A 120 3.12 -18.63 -22.91
C GLN A 120 3.04 -19.18 -21.47
N THR A 121 3.61 -18.44 -20.52
CA THR A 121 3.58 -18.77 -19.09
C THR A 121 2.63 -17.83 -18.34
N TRP A 122 1.70 -18.42 -17.61
CA TRP A 122 0.70 -17.73 -16.81
C TRP A 122 0.93 -18.00 -15.33
N TYR A 123 0.76 -17.00 -14.48
CA TYR A 123 1.01 -17.06 -13.03
C TYR A 123 -0.29 -16.92 -12.23
N ILE A 124 -0.40 -17.64 -11.12
CA ILE A 124 -1.43 -17.44 -10.10
C ILE A 124 -0.78 -17.48 -8.72
N GLY A 125 -1.21 -16.60 -7.84
CA GLY A 125 -0.79 -16.58 -6.45
C GLY A 125 -1.71 -17.45 -5.58
N VAL A 126 -1.14 -18.06 -4.56
CA VAL A 126 -1.89 -18.63 -3.44
C VAL A 126 -1.79 -17.62 -2.30
N ASP A 127 -2.95 -17.19 -1.83
CA ASP A 127 -3.17 -16.32 -0.68
C ASP A 127 -4.18 -17.07 0.21
N ASN A 128 -3.68 -17.70 1.27
CA ASN A 128 -4.46 -18.64 2.10
C ASN A 128 -5.21 -17.92 3.24
N ASP A 129 -4.72 -16.77 3.70
CA ASP A 129 -5.33 -15.98 4.77
C ASP A 129 -6.08 -14.73 4.29
N ASN A 130 -5.99 -14.41 2.99
CA ASN A 130 -6.63 -13.32 2.27
C ASN A 130 -6.12 -11.92 2.63
N ASP A 131 -4.83 -11.78 2.93
CA ASP A 131 -4.19 -10.50 3.27
C ASP A 131 -3.64 -9.73 2.05
N THR A 132 -3.80 -10.30 0.84
CA THR A 132 -3.33 -9.80 -0.46
C THR A 132 -1.83 -9.95 -0.73
N PHE A 133 -1.09 -10.53 0.21
CA PHE A 133 0.24 -11.07 0.01
C PHE A 133 0.12 -12.54 -0.40
N PHE A 134 1.08 -13.03 -1.17
CA PHE A 134 0.99 -14.38 -1.73
C PHE A 134 2.17 -15.21 -1.22
N GLY A 135 1.90 -16.25 -0.43
CA GLY A 135 2.95 -17.14 0.08
C GLY A 135 3.59 -18.01 -1.00
N SER A 136 2.88 -18.26 -2.10
CA SER A 136 3.46 -18.93 -3.26
C SER A 136 2.94 -18.42 -4.59
N VAL A 137 3.84 -18.44 -5.58
CA VAL A 137 3.50 -18.24 -6.98
C VAL A 137 3.55 -19.58 -7.68
N THR A 138 2.42 -20.00 -8.24
CA THR A 138 2.36 -21.15 -9.14
C THR A 138 2.24 -20.65 -10.57
N SER A 139 2.75 -21.42 -11.53
CA SER A 139 2.62 -21.09 -12.95
C SER A 139 2.24 -22.29 -13.78
N VAL A 140 1.62 -22.01 -14.91
CA VAL A 140 1.26 -23.00 -15.92
C VAL A 140 1.66 -22.48 -17.29
N THR A 141 2.14 -23.37 -18.14
CA THR A 141 2.35 -23.07 -19.56
C THR A 141 1.09 -23.46 -20.31
N ALA A 142 0.42 -22.48 -20.90
CA ALA A 142 -0.83 -22.65 -21.65
C ALA A 142 -0.88 -21.60 -22.76
N CYS A 143 -1.60 -21.90 -23.83
CA CYS A 143 -1.72 -21.01 -24.97
C CYS A 143 -2.63 -19.82 -24.63
N GLU A 144 -3.90 -20.10 -24.32
CA GLU A 144 -4.87 -19.11 -23.81
C GLU A 144 -4.70 -18.89 -22.30
N GLN A 145 -5.08 -17.71 -21.81
CA GLN A 145 -5.11 -17.38 -20.38
C GLN A 145 -6.06 -18.30 -19.59
N PRO A 146 -5.56 -19.13 -18.65
CA PRO A 146 -6.43 -19.88 -17.76
C PRO A 146 -7.16 -18.96 -16.77
N ALA A 147 -8.40 -19.30 -16.42
CA ALA A 147 -9.20 -18.51 -15.49
C ALA A 147 -8.47 -18.30 -14.15
N GLY A 148 -8.29 -17.04 -13.75
CA GLY A 148 -7.64 -16.66 -12.50
C GLY A 148 -6.11 -16.49 -12.56
N TYR A 149 -5.47 -16.78 -13.70
CA TYR A 149 -4.04 -16.55 -13.91
C TYR A 149 -3.78 -15.16 -14.53
N SER A 150 -2.53 -14.67 -14.49
CA SER A 150 -2.06 -13.38 -15.01
C SER A 150 -0.71 -13.52 -15.72
N LEU A 151 -0.36 -12.57 -16.60
CA LEU A 151 0.95 -12.50 -17.28
C LEU A 151 2.09 -12.12 -16.33
N VAL A 152 1.76 -11.40 -15.27
CA VAL A 152 2.74 -10.91 -14.30
C VAL A 152 2.61 -11.76 -13.05
N ALA A 153 3.73 -12.32 -12.58
CA ALA A 153 3.80 -13.00 -11.29
C ALA A 153 3.31 -12.04 -10.18
N PRO A 154 2.42 -12.50 -9.28
CA PRO A 154 2.04 -11.73 -8.11
C PRO A 154 3.27 -11.26 -7.35
N ALA A 155 3.27 -10.00 -6.93
CA ALA A 155 4.36 -9.42 -6.17
C ALA A 155 4.11 -9.59 -4.66
N THR A 156 5.21 -9.55 -3.92
CA THR A 156 5.39 -9.75 -2.46
C THR A 156 5.16 -11.18 -1.95
N PRO A 157 6.25 -11.93 -1.69
CA PRO A 157 6.21 -13.18 -0.95
C PRO A 157 5.77 -12.90 0.48
N ASP A 158 4.69 -13.54 0.89
CA ASP A 158 4.23 -13.59 2.27
C ASP A 158 5.20 -14.42 3.14
N CYS A 159 5.39 -14.03 4.40
CA CYS A 159 6.17 -14.83 5.36
C CYS A 159 5.33 -15.88 6.09
N ASP A 160 4.05 -15.62 6.36
CA ASP A 160 3.13 -16.65 6.88
C ASP A 160 1.78 -16.55 6.17
N ASP A 161 1.67 -17.32 5.09
CA ASP A 161 0.46 -17.47 4.25
C ASP A 161 -0.79 -17.94 5.03
N ASN A 162 -0.69 -18.24 6.33
CA ASN A 162 -1.82 -18.65 7.16
C ASN A 162 -2.17 -17.62 8.26
N ASP A 163 -1.46 -16.50 8.38
CA ASP A 163 -1.73 -15.44 9.34
C ASP A 163 -1.69 -14.05 8.69
N ALA A 164 -2.88 -13.52 8.41
CA ALA A 164 -3.06 -12.21 7.75
C ALA A 164 -2.49 -11.00 8.52
N ASN A 165 -1.95 -11.21 9.72
CA ASN A 165 -1.23 -10.17 10.47
C ASN A 165 0.29 -10.25 10.32
N GLU A 166 0.83 -11.30 9.70
CA GLU A 166 2.26 -11.50 9.51
C GLU A 166 2.64 -11.30 8.04
N PHE A 167 2.66 -10.04 7.61
CA PHE A 167 2.94 -9.71 6.21
C PHE A 167 4.15 -8.78 6.02
N PRO A 168 4.75 -8.74 4.82
CA PRO A 168 5.85 -7.85 4.51
C PRO A 168 5.50 -6.37 4.78
N GLY A 169 6.18 -5.78 5.75
CA GLY A 169 5.95 -4.39 6.16
C GLY A 169 5.03 -4.22 7.37
N GLN A 170 4.61 -5.31 8.01
CA GLN A 170 3.89 -5.26 9.27
C GLN A 170 4.71 -4.52 10.35
N THR A 171 4.01 -3.71 11.15
CA THR A 171 4.60 -3.00 12.28
C THR A 171 4.21 -3.66 13.59
N TRP A 172 5.21 -3.96 14.40
CA TRP A 172 5.09 -4.64 15.69
C TRP A 172 5.51 -3.70 16.81
N TYR A 173 4.82 -3.74 17.94
CA TYR A 173 5.04 -2.84 19.08
C TYR A 173 5.48 -3.60 20.34
N ILE A 174 6.36 -2.99 21.14
CA ILE A 174 6.75 -3.48 22.46
C ILE A 174 6.79 -2.32 23.46
N GLY A 175 6.30 -2.57 24.67
CA GLY A 175 6.39 -1.63 25.79
C GLY A 175 7.76 -1.72 26.44
N VAL A 176 8.25 -0.59 26.95
CA VAL A 176 9.46 -0.50 27.77
C VAL A 176 9.01 -0.23 29.19
N ASP A 177 9.39 -1.15 30.09
CA ASP A 177 9.19 -1.10 31.53
C ASP A 177 10.60 -1.18 32.15
N ASN A 178 11.07 -0.07 32.71
CA ASN A 178 12.44 0.10 33.18
C ASN A 178 12.59 -0.12 34.70
N ASP A 179 11.49 -0.16 35.46
CA ASP A 179 11.49 -0.32 36.92
C ASP A 179 10.77 -1.60 37.41
N ASN A 180 10.22 -2.36 36.47
CA ASN A 180 9.59 -3.66 36.61
C ASN A 180 8.26 -3.66 37.38
N ASP A 181 7.45 -2.63 37.21
CA ASP A 181 6.15 -2.48 37.87
C ASP A 181 4.93 -2.92 37.02
N THR A 182 5.17 -3.35 35.78
CA THR A 182 4.19 -3.78 34.75
C THR A 182 3.44 -2.68 34.02
N PHE A 183 3.70 -1.42 34.34
CA PHE A 183 3.32 -0.27 33.54
C PHE A 183 4.48 0.08 32.60
N PHE A 184 4.16 0.77 31.50
CA PHE A 184 5.16 1.07 30.48
C PHE A 184 5.38 2.58 30.42
N GLY A 185 6.63 3.03 30.55
CA GLY A 185 6.97 4.44 30.34
C GLY A 185 7.03 4.85 28.87
N SER A 186 7.27 3.89 27.98
CA SER A 186 7.33 4.17 26.54
C SER A 186 6.97 2.97 25.67
N VAL A 187 6.67 3.27 24.41
CA VAL A 187 6.41 2.27 23.36
C VAL A 187 7.46 2.40 22.28
N THR A 188 8.04 1.27 21.87
CA THR A 188 8.90 1.17 20.69
C THR A 188 8.24 0.28 19.63
N SER A 189 8.68 0.40 18.38
CA SER A 189 8.16 -0.42 17.28
C SER A 189 9.26 -0.85 16.32
N VAL A 190 9.01 -1.96 15.63
CA VAL A 190 9.86 -2.49 14.56
C VAL A 190 8.99 -2.92 13.40
N THR A 191 9.49 -2.75 12.18
CA THR A 191 8.87 -3.30 10.97
C THR A 191 9.53 -4.62 10.65
N ALA A 192 8.76 -5.70 10.73
CA ALA A 192 9.21 -7.07 10.48
C ALA A 192 8.03 -7.85 9.88
N CYS A 193 8.33 -8.92 9.15
CA CYS A 193 7.29 -9.75 8.56
C CYS A 193 6.61 -10.60 9.64
N GLU A 194 7.36 -11.56 10.20
CA GLU A 194 6.92 -12.37 11.35
C GLU A 194 6.98 -11.57 12.66
N GLN A 195 6.14 -11.94 13.63
CA GLN A 195 6.13 -11.35 14.97
C GLN A 195 7.46 -11.58 15.72
N PRO A 196 8.21 -10.53 16.06
CA PRO A 196 9.39 -10.68 16.92
C PRO A 196 8.99 -11.03 18.36
N VAL A 197 9.82 -11.84 19.04
CA VAL A 197 9.56 -12.26 20.43
C VAL A 197 9.37 -11.04 21.34
N GLY A 198 8.25 -11.00 22.06
CA GLY A 198 7.91 -9.93 23.01
C GLY A 198 7.19 -8.74 22.39
N TYR A 199 7.03 -8.67 21.07
CA TYR A 199 6.25 -7.63 20.41
C TYR A 199 4.78 -8.05 20.24
N SER A 200 3.91 -7.10 19.86
CA SER A 200 2.47 -7.30 19.65
C SER A 200 1.92 -6.36 18.56
N LEU A 201 0.75 -6.69 17.99
CA LEU A 201 0.12 -5.89 16.92
C LEU A 201 -0.39 -4.53 17.40
N THR A 202 -0.82 -4.46 18.65
CA THR A 202 -1.32 -3.24 19.27
C THR A 202 -0.26 -2.66 20.18
N ALA A 203 0.04 -1.37 19.99
CA ALA A 203 0.86 -0.62 20.93
C ALA A 203 0.31 -0.76 22.35
N PRO A 204 1.14 -1.15 23.34
CA PRO A 204 0.74 -1.08 24.73
C PRO A 204 0.49 0.37 25.15
N THR A 205 -0.20 0.56 26.28
CA THR A 205 -0.45 1.91 26.80
C THR A 205 0.82 2.38 27.52
N ALA A 206 1.29 3.58 27.23
CA ALA A 206 2.38 4.21 27.96
C ALA A 206 1.79 5.21 28.96
N ASP A 207 1.39 4.71 30.11
CA ASP A 207 0.68 5.44 31.16
C ASP A 207 1.51 5.62 32.45
N ASP A 208 2.72 5.06 32.50
CA ASP A 208 3.64 5.29 33.59
C ASP A 208 4.23 6.71 33.54
N CYS A 209 4.05 7.47 34.63
CA CYS A 209 4.53 8.83 34.75
C CYS A 209 5.98 8.93 35.27
N ASP A 210 6.53 7.89 35.88
CA ASP A 210 7.95 7.78 36.23
C ASP A 210 8.46 6.33 36.13
N ASP A 211 8.76 5.93 34.90
CA ASP A 211 9.35 4.63 34.49
C ASP A 211 10.78 4.41 35.02
N THR A 212 11.16 5.05 36.12
CA THR A 212 12.38 4.76 36.86
C THR A 212 12.13 4.46 38.33
N ASP A 213 10.89 4.53 38.78
CA ASP A 213 10.48 4.35 40.17
C ASP A 213 9.16 3.56 40.27
N ASN A 214 9.29 2.26 40.58
CA ASN A 214 8.16 1.32 40.71
C ASN A 214 7.17 1.62 41.85
N THR A 215 7.30 2.77 42.51
CA THR A 215 6.33 3.30 43.46
C THR A 215 5.45 4.40 42.89
N ILE A 216 5.71 4.83 41.65
CA ILE A 216 5.00 5.88 40.93
C ILE A 216 4.43 5.28 39.64
N TYR A 217 3.13 5.01 39.62
CA TYR A 217 2.44 4.37 38.50
C TYR A 217 0.93 4.58 38.58
N PRO A 218 0.18 4.38 37.48
CA PRO A 218 -1.28 4.51 37.49
C PRO A 218 -1.97 3.74 38.63
N GLY A 219 -2.53 4.47 39.59
CA GLY A 219 -3.23 3.90 40.75
C GLY A 219 -2.32 3.48 41.92
N ALA A 220 -1.05 3.90 41.95
CA ALA A 220 -0.18 3.69 43.09
C ALA A 220 -0.72 4.36 44.38
N PRO A 221 -0.31 3.91 45.58
CA PRO A 221 -0.70 4.55 46.83
C PRO A 221 -0.09 5.95 46.98
N GLU A 222 -0.96 6.94 47.23
CA GLU A 222 -0.56 8.33 47.42
C GLU A 222 0.08 8.62 48.79
N ILE A 223 1.17 9.41 48.79
CA ILE A 223 1.78 9.99 49.99
C ILE A 223 1.35 11.45 50.11
N THR A 224 0.26 11.66 50.85
CA THR A 224 -0.40 12.97 50.87
C THR A 224 0.51 14.14 51.25
N ASN A 225 0.48 15.21 50.46
CA ASN A 225 1.19 16.48 50.68
C ASN A 225 2.72 16.41 50.59
N ASP A 226 3.30 15.44 49.88
CA ASP A 226 4.74 15.42 49.59
C ASP A 226 5.10 16.11 48.26
N GLY A 227 4.08 16.45 47.46
CA GLY A 227 4.22 17.12 46.17
C GLY A 227 4.51 16.19 44.99
N ILE A 228 4.47 14.87 45.19
CA ILE A 228 4.63 13.85 44.17
C ILE A 228 3.24 13.26 43.87
N ASP A 229 2.94 13.04 42.59
CA ASP A 229 1.72 12.40 42.10
C ASP A 229 2.07 10.92 41.86
N GLN A 230 1.94 10.07 42.87
CA GLN A 230 2.36 8.67 42.77
C GLN A 230 1.39 7.88 41.90
N ASP A 231 0.10 8.21 41.92
CA ASP A 231 -0.92 7.45 41.21
C ASP A 231 -1.13 7.89 39.74
N CYS A 232 -0.30 8.82 39.27
CA CYS A 232 -0.34 9.43 37.94
C CYS A 232 -1.71 10.03 37.56
N ASN A 233 -2.53 10.46 38.53
CA ASN A 233 -3.86 11.05 38.27
C ASN A 233 -3.80 12.53 37.85
N GLY A 234 -2.60 13.14 37.89
CA GLY A 234 -2.34 14.54 37.59
C GLY A 234 -2.26 15.44 38.82
N SER A 235 -2.30 14.89 40.04
CA SER A 235 -2.20 15.66 41.29
C SER A 235 -1.92 14.82 42.53
N ASP A 236 -0.97 15.29 43.35
CA ASP A 236 -0.76 14.83 44.74
C ASP A 236 -2.06 14.92 45.56
N GLN A 237 -2.41 13.82 46.22
CA GLN A 237 -3.56 13.73 47.10
C GLN A 237 -3.39 14.62 48.34
N THR A 238 -4.18 15.68 48.42
CA THR A 238 -4.20 16.53 49.62
C THR A 238 -5.17 16.03 50.69
N THR A 239 -4.77 16.12 51.95
CA THR A 239 -5.71 15.98 53.08
C THR A 239 -6.35 17.34 53.37
N LEU A 240 -7.67 17.37 53.52
CA LEU A 240 -8.41 18.59 53.85
C LEU A 240 -7.89 19.19 55.18
N GLU A 241 -7.77 20.53 55.16
CA GLU A 241 -7.46 21.45 56.26
C GLU A 241 -5.97 21.78 56.53
N ARG A 242 -5.38 22.57 55.63
CA ARG A 242 -4.65 23.75 56.10
C ARG A 242 -5.65 24.87 56.38
N ASP A 243 -6.20 24.90 57.60
CA ASP A 243 -6.38 26.20 58.25
C ASP A 243 -5.00 26.85 58.30
N LYS A 244 -4.66 27.61 57.26
CA LYS A 244 -3.41 28.35 57.18
C LYS A 244 -3.28 29.16 58.46
N ILE A 245 -2.21 28.90 59.19
CA ILE A 245 -1.78 29.53 60.46
C ILE A 245 -1.86 31.08 60.43
N GLU A 246 -1.98 31.71 59.26
CA GLU A 246 -2.09 33.15 59.05
C GLU A 246 -3.27 33.84 59.77
N PHE A 247 -4.39 33.15 60.05
CA PHE A 247 -5.59 33.78 60.63
C PHE A 247 -5.87 33.48 62.12
N GLN A 248 -4.96 32.82 62.83
CA GLN A 248 -5.13 32.53 64.27
C GLN A 248 -5.22 33.80 65.16
N ASN A 249 -4.86 34.97 64.63
CA ASN A 249 -4.79 36.22 65.39
C ASN A 249 -5.90 37.24 65.07
N ILE A 250 -6.95 36.85 64.31
CA ILE A 250 -8.12 37.73 64.14
C ILE A 250 -9.03 37.66 65.37
N SER A 251 -9.24 38.81 66.00
CA SER A 251 -10.19 38.96 67.12
C SER A 251 -11.34 39.89 66.73
N VAL A 252 -12.55 39.53 67.14
CA VAL A 252 -13.76 40.34 66.94
C VAL A 252 -14.28 40.76 68.30
N THR A 253 -14.30 42.06 68.57
CA THR A 253 -14.60 42.62 69.90
C THR A 253 -15.41 43.92 69.83
N PRO A 254 -16.32 44.19 70.77
CA PRO A 254 -16.75 43.31 71.84
C PRO A 254 -17.62 42.15 71.30
N ASN A 255 -17.62 41.03 72.01
CA ASN A 255 -18.56 39.93 71.79
C ASN A 255 -18.90 39.35 73.18
N PRO A 256 -20.11 39.56 73.74
CA PRO A 256 -21.31 40.11 73.10
C PRO A 256 -21.20 41.57 72.61
N PHE A 257 -21.92 41.92 71.55
CA PHE A 257 -21.86 43.23 70.90
C PHE A 257 -23.19 43.99 70.95
N GLY A 258 -23.11 45.33 70.95
CA GLY A 258 -24.26 46.23 70.83
C GLY A 258 -24.42 46.71 69.39
N ASP A 259 -24.02 47.95 69.12
CA ASP A 259 -24.20 48.59 67.80
C ASP A 259 -22.97 48.49 66.89
N THR A 260 -21.82 48.13 67.45
CA THR A 260 -20.53 48.09 66.73
C THR A 260 -19.67 46.90 67.14
N ILE A 261 -18.85 46.42 66.22
CA ILE A 261 -17.77 45.46 66.46
C ILE A 261 -16.49 45.95 65.79
N ASN A 262 -15.35 45.58 66.38
CA ASN A 262 -14.02 45.83 65.85
C ASN A 262 -13.36 44.49 65.53
N ILE A 263 -12.82 44.38 64.33
CA ILE A 263 -12.04 43.24 63.87
C ILE A 263 -10.58 43.67 63.89
N ALA A 264 -9.77 43.06 64.76
CA ALA A 264 -8.32 43.26 64.75
C ALA A 264 -7.67 42.25 63.81
N LEU A 265 -6.80 42.74 62.92
CA LEU A 265 -6.10 41.96 61.91
C LEU A 265 -4.60 41.91 62.20
N PRO A 266 -3.87 40.87 61.77
CA PRO A 266 -2.41 40.82 61.84
C PRO A 266 -1.72 41.99 61.11
N LEU A 267 -0.48 42.30 61.50
CA LEU A 267 0.33 43.38 60.93
C LEU A 267 0.62 43.22 59.42
N SER A 268 0.54 41.99 58.91
CA SER A 268 0.76 41.63 57.50
C SER A 268 -0.36 42.08 56.56
N TYR A 269 -1.54 42.44 57.07
CA TYR A 269 -2.66 42.89 56.26
C TYR A 269 -2.85 44.40 56.46
N ASN A 270 -2.26 45.24 55.61
CA ASN A 270 -2.45 46.69 55.63
C ASN A 270 -2.92 47.19 54.26
N ASN A 271 -3.93 48.06 54.22
CA ASN A 271 -4.58 48.54 52.99
C ASN A 271 -5.17 47.43 52.10
N ILE A 272 -5.68 46.35 52.71
CA ILE A 272 -6.36 45.26 52.01
C ILE A 272 -7.87 45.41 52.24
N GLU A 273 -8.63 45.07 51.21
CA GLU A 273 -10.09 45.07 51.24
C GLU A 273 -10.62 43.72 51.75
N PHE A 274 -11.62 43.80 52.62
CA PHE A 274 -12.30 42.66 53.21
C PHE A 274 -13.80 42.78 53.01
N SER A 275 -14.44 41.68 52.61
CA SER A 275 -15.90 41.54 52.68
C SER A 275 -16.28 40.95 54.03
N ILE A 276 -17.11 41.69 54.77
CA ILE A 276 -17.66 41.29 56.06
C ILE A 276 -19.12 40.95 55.87
N GLN A 277 -19.42 39.67 56.05
CA GLN A 277 -20.75 39.11 55.92
C GLN A 277 -21.24 38.63 57.30
N ILE A 278 -22.49 38.91 57.65
CA ILE A 278 -23.13 38.41 58.87
C ILE A 278 -24.36 37.62 58.47
N PHE A 279 -24.50 36.42 59.02
CA PHE A 279 -25.61 35.51 58.82
C PHE A 279 -26.37 35.30 60.12
N ASP A 280 -27.70 35.21 60.03
CA ASP A 280 -28.50 34.71 61.16
C ASP A 280 -28.33 33.18 61.30
N MET A 281 -28.84 32.61 62.41
CA MET A 281 -28.73 31.17 62.67
C MET A 281 -29.51 30.28 61.69
N ASN A 282 -30.39 30.86 60.85
CA ASN A 282 -31.05 30.15 59.77
C ASN A 282 -30.23 30.18 58.47
N GLY A 283 -29.03 30.77 58.50
CA GLY A 283 -28.11 30.87 57.36
C GLY A 283 -28.45 32.01 56.39
N ARG A 284 -29.39 32.91 56.72
CA ARG A 284 -29.72 34.05 55.87
C ARG A 284 -28.70 35.18 56.09
N LEU A 285 -28.15 35.69 54.99
CA LEU A 285 -27.25 36.85 54.98
C LEU A 285 -28.02 38.12 55.40
N VAL A 286 -27.65 38.70 56.53
CA VAL A 286 -28.28 39.91 57.09
C VAL A 286 -27.44 41.18 56.88
N ILE A 287 -26.13 41.03 56.75
CA ILE A 287 -25.20 42.12 56.43
C ILE A 287 -24.18 41.61 55.42
N ASP A 288 -23.89 42.40 54.39
CA ASP A 288 -22.74 42.23 53.50
C ASP A 288 -22.16 43.59 53.19
N ARG A 289 -20.94 43.84 53.67
CA ARG A 289 -20.27 45.14 53.55
C ARG A 289 -18.79 44.98 53.31
N HIS A 290 -18.25 45.85 52.46
CA HIS A 290 -16.84 45.87 52.11
C HIS A 290 -16.12 46.95 52.92
N TYR A 291 -14.95 46.60 53.44
CA TYR A 291 -14.13 47.46 54.28
C TYR A 291 -12.68 47.38 53.86
N SER A 292 -12.04 48.54 53.69
CA SER A 292 -10.58 48.61 53.70
C SER A 292 -10.10 48.70 55.15
N ASN A 293 -9.09 47.92 55.52
CA ASN A 293 -8.57 47.98 56.87
C ASN A 293 -7.65 49.20 57.06
N ILE A 294 -7.81 49.92 58.17
CA ILE A 294 -6.99 51.08 58.53
C ILE A 294 -6.33 50.78 59.87
N ASN A 295 -5.00 50.92 59.95
CA ASN A 295 -4.22 50.57 61.15
C ASN A 295 -4.53 49.16 61.66
N ASN A 296 -4.64 48.19 60.75
CA ASN A 296 -4.86 46.78 61.07
C ASN A 296 -6.19 46.50 61.80
N ARG A 297 -7.17 47.39 61.62
CA ARG A 297 -8.50 47.26 62.23
C ARG A 297 -9.59 47.54 61.21
N ILE A 298 -10.73 46.86 61.39
CA ILE A 298 -11.98 47.15 60.71
C ILE A 298 -13.03 47.46 61.78
N ASN A 299 -13.68 48.62 61.67
CA ASN A 299 -14.80 48.98 62.53
C ASN A 299 -16.11 48.79 61.76
N VAL A 300 -16.93 47.85 62.22
CA VAL A 300 -18.24 47.55 61.65
C VAL A 300 -19.29 48.18 62.57
N SER A 301 -19.94 49.22 62.10
CA SER A 301 -20.97 49.99 62.84
C SER A 301 -22.36 49.82 62.21
N GLY A 302 -23.41 50.39 62.81
CA GLY A 302 -24.77 50.29 62.29
C GLY A 302 -25.36 48.88 62.41
N LEU A 303 -24.95 48.14 63.44
CA LEU A 303 -25.49 46.83 63.76
C LEU A 303 -26.69 46.94 64.72
N ASP A 304 -27.14 48.14 65.05
CA ASP A 304 -28.27 48.46 65.94
C ASP A 304 -29.57 47.78 65.50
N LYS A 305 -29.77 47.62 64.18
CA LYS A 305 -30.97 47.03 63.58
C LYS A 305 -31.04 45.50 63.66
N LEU A 306 -29.97 44.83 64.08
CA LEU A 306 -29.99 43.39 64.30
C LEU A 306 -30.78 43.07 65.57
N ASP A 307 -31.61 42.04 65.54
CA ASP A 307 -32.30 41.56 66.74
C ASP A 307 -31.30 40.90 67.71
N GLN A 308 -31.65 40.84 69.00
CA GLN A 308 -30.88 40.13 70.02
C GLN A 308 -30.89 38.62 69.73
N ALA A 309 -29.81 38.12 69.12
CA ALA A 309 -29.66 36.74 68.73
C ALA A 309 -28.17 36.38 68.51
N PRO A 310 -27.82 35.09 68.43
CA PRO A 310 -26.56 34.64 67.88
C PRO A 310 -26.50 34.88 66.36
N TYR A 311 -25.31 35.20 65.86
CA TYR A 311 -25.02 35.38 64.44
C TYR A 311 -23.69 34.73 64.09
N ILE A 312 -23.47 34.44 62.81
CA ILE A 312 -22.16 34.02 62.27
C ILE A 312 -21.59 35.16 61.44
N ILE A 313 -20.39 35.61 61.76
CA ILE A 313 -19.62 36.54 60.92
C ILE A 313 -18.65 35.76 60.04
N LYS A 314 -18.68 36.02 58.74
CA LYS A 314 -17.70 35.57 57.76
C LYS A 314 -16.86 36.76 57.31
N ILE A 315 -15.54 36.62 57.44
CA ILE A 315 -14.54 37.64 57.09
C ILE A 315 -13.78 37.11 55.89
N ILE A 316 -13.86 37.81 54.76
CA ILE A 316 -13.32 37.36 53.48
C ILE A 316 -12.26 38.37 53.02
N ASN A 317 -11.06 37.91 52.70
CA ASN A 317 -10.06 38.72 52.01
C ASN A 317 -10.40 38.75 50.51
N THR A 318 -10.68 39.93 49.95
CA THR A 318 -11.16 40.03 48.56
C THR A 318 -10.06 39.77 47.53
N ALA A 319 -8.78 39.96 47.88
CA ALA A 319 -7.66 39.73 46.98
C ALA A 319 -7.31 38.25 46.82
N THR A 320 -7.48 37.47 47.88
CA THR A 320 -7.09 36.04 47.89
C THR A 320 -8.28 35.09 47.88
N GLY A 321 -9.50 35.57 48.14
CA GLY A 321 -10.71 34.75 48.28
C GLY A 321 -10.77 33.94 49.59
N PHE A 322 -9.73 33.98 50.42
CA PHE A 322 -9.72 33.28 51.70
C PHE A 322 -10.75 33.85 52.65
N SER A 323 -11.39 32.98 53.43
CA SER A 323 -12.41 33.38 54.40
C SER A 323 -12.30 32.63 55.71
N MET A 324 -12.71 33.27 56.80
CA MET A 324 -12.87 32.65 58.10
C MET A 324 -14.24 32.98 58.68
N MET A 325 -14.72 32.15 59.62
CA MET A 325 -15.99 32.36 60.30
C MET A 325 -15.83 32.41 61.82
N LYS A 326 -16.62 33.25 62.49
CA LYS A 326 -16.73 33.31 63.96
C LYS A 326 -18.18 33.49 64.39
N GLN A 327 -18.48 33.10 65.61
CA GLN A 327 -19.78 33.35 66.23
C GLN A 327 -19.81 34.72 66.92
N LEU A 328 -20.91 35.44 66.76
CA LEU A 328 -21.23 36.70 67.45
C LEU A 328 -22.52 36.55 68.25
N ILE A 329 -22.60 37.26 69.37
CA ILE A 329 -23.77 37.30 70.24
C ILE A 329 -24.21 38.74 70.37
N LYS A 330 -25.43 39.07 69.91
CA LYS A 330 -26.03 40.39 70.16
C LYS A 330 -26.83 40.37 71.46
N PHE A 331 -26.62 41.37 72.32
CA PHE A 331 -27.33 41.54 73.59
C PHE A 331 -28.18 42.81 73.61
#